data_AF-A0A950ZA17-F1
#
_entry.id   AF-A0A950ZA17-F1
#
_cell.length_a   1.000
_cell.length_b   1.000
_cell.length_c   1.000
_cell.angle_alpha   90.00
_cell.angle_beta   90.00
_cell.angle_gamma   90.00
#
_symmetry.space_group_name_H-M   'P 1'
#
loop_
_entity.id
_entity.type
_entity.pdbx_description
1 polymer ?
#
loop_
_entity_poly.entity_id
_entity_poly.type
_entity_poly.pdbx_seq_one_letter_code
_entity_poly.pdbx_strand_id
1 'polypeptide(L)'
;MSWFHFTKQERLKAQIATRREQAEIVRKHLRRREFYALNPRILTEALADATELPYTFEEYFAEAAPQHFRKAADLEVQLWTTLREGRDTKDFSDDAYEALQIRMSVVVTALIDLLTMEEEMTFSPLVAHYLQLIDSLRSYAKRGQA
;
A
#
# COMPACT_ATOMS: atom_id res chain seq x y z
N MET A 1 -16.44 8.92 19.85
CA MET A 1 -15.91 9.12 18.47
C MET A 1 -15.13 7.90 17.98
N SER A 2 -15.46 6.68 18.43
CA SER A 2 -14.81 5.44 17.97
C SER A 2 -15.13 5.13 16.50
N TRP A 3 -16.36 5.48 16.07
CA TRP A 3 -16.84 5.27 14.70
C TRP A 3 -16.05 6.07 13.65
N PHE A 4 -15.48 7.22 14.04
CA PHE A 4 -14.73 8.10 13.13
C PHE A 4 -13.31 7.58 12.84
N HIS A 5 -12.66 6.93 13.81
CA HIS A 5 -11.37 6.29 13.60
C HIS A 5 -11.53 4.96 12.83
N PHE A 6 -12.60 4.20 13.10
CA PHE A 6 -12.90 2.96 12.39
C PHE A 6 -13.15 3.21 10.88
N THR A 7 -13.99 4.19 10.54
CA THR A 7 -14.30 4.51 9.14
C THR A 7 -13.09 4.99 8.33
N LYS A 8 -12.17 5.71 8.95
CA LYS A 8 -10.93 6.18 8.30
C LYS A 8 -9.89 5.06 8.13
N GLN A 9 -9.77 4.17 9.12
CA GLN A 9 -8.94 2.98 9.03
C GLN A 9 -9.46 2.00 7.96
N GLU A 10 -10.78 1.82 7.83
CA GLU A 10 -11.39 1.02 6.76
C GLU A 10 -11.10 1.61 5.36
N ARG A 11 -11.07 2.93 5.21
CA ARG A 11 -10.66 3.57 3.94
C ARG A 11 -9.20 3.31 3.60
N LEU A 12 -8.30 3.47 4.58
CA LEU A 12 -6.88 3.19 4.38
C LEU A 12 -6.65 1.72 4.01
N LYS A 13 -7.34 0.80 4.70
CA LYS A 13 -7.32 -0.64 4.39
C LYS A 13 -7.80 -0.93 2.97
N ALA A 14 -8.93 -0.34 2.57
CA ALA A 14 -9.47 -0.53 1.22
C ALA A 14 -8.47 -0.07 0.16
N GLN A 15 -7.80 1.06 0.38
CA GLN A 15 -6.76 1.56 -0.53
C GLN A 15 -5.56 0.62 -0.64
N ILE A 16 -5.05 0.10 0.49
CA ILE A 16 -3.95 -0.89 0.49
C ILE A 16 -4.38 -2.16 -0.25
N ALA A 17 -5.61 -2.64 -0.01
CA ALA A 17 -6.16 -3.81 -0.68
C ALA A 17 -6.31 -3.62 -2.19
N THR A 18 -6.75 -2.44 -2.65
CA THR A 18 -6.79 -2.09 -4.08
C THR A 18 -5.40 -2.14 -4.70
N ARG A 19 -4.38 -1.57 -4.05
CA ARG A 19 -2.99 -1.63 -4.55
C ARG A 19 -2.44 -3.05 -4.56
N ARG A 20 -2.80 -3.89 -3.59
CA ARG A 20 -2.43 -5.32 -3.58
C ARG A 20 -3.08 -6.07 -4.75
N GLU A 21 -4.36 -5.81 -5.03
CA GLU A 21 -5.04 -6.38 -6.19
C GLU A 21 -4.38 -5.93 -7.51
N GLN A 22 -4.02 -4.66 -7.62
CA GLN A 22 -3.25 -4.15 -8.76
C GLN A 22 -1.90 -4.87 -8.91
N ALA A 23 -1.17 -5.09 -7.82
CA ALA A 23 0.10 -5.82 -7.83
C ALA A 23 -0.08 -7.29 -8.27
N GLU A 24 -1.17 -7.92 -7.85
CA GLU A 24 -1.54 -9.27 -8.30
C GLU A 24 -1.86 -9.34 -9.80
N ILE A 25 -2.51 -8.30 -10.35
CA ILE A 25 -2.71 -8.17 -11.80
C ILE A 25 -1.36 -8.08 -12.52
N VAL A 26 -0.41 -7.32 -12.00
CA VAL A 26 0.95 -7.23 -12.55
C VAL A 26 1.64 -8.60 -12.52
N ARG A 27 1.58 -9.30 -11.38
CA ARG A 27 2.15 -10.65 -11.23
C ARG A 27 1.58 -11.64 -12.24
N LYS A 28 0.27 -11.56 -12.51
CA LYS A 28 -0.40 -12.39 -13.53
C LYS A 28 0.14 -12.12 -14.93
N HIS A 29 0.37 -10.87 -15.31
CA HIS A 29 0.95 -10.53 -16.62
C HIS A 29 2.41 -10.99 -16.74
N LEU A 30 3.21 -10.85 -15.68
CA LEU A 30 4.59 -11.37 -15.63
C LEU A 30 4.62 -12.89 -15.80
N ARG A 31 3.77 -13.64 -15.08
CA ARG A 31 3.67 -15.11 -15.22
C ARG A 31 3.29 -15.56 -16.64
N ARG A 32 2.48 -14.76 -17.33
CA ARG A 32 2.05 -15.03 -18.72
C ARG A 32 3.05 -14.53 -19.77
N ARG A 33 4.14 -13.89 -19.35
CA ARG A 33 5.09 -13.20 -20.25
C ARG A 33 4.42 -12.09 -21.08
N GLU A 34 3.36 -11.49 -20.57
CA GLU A 34 2.55 -10.44 -21.21
C GLU A 34 2.76 -9.07 -20.52
N PHE A 35 3.94 -8.83 -19.95
CA PHE A 35 4.17 -7.64 -19.12
C PHE A 35 4.07 -6.33 -19.93
N TYR A 36 4.50 -6.33 -21.19
CA TYR A 36 4.34 -5.19 -22.10
C TYR A 36 2.86 -4.86 -22.39
N ALA A 37 1.98 -5.88 -22.35
CA ALA A 37 0.56 -5.76 -22.62
C ALA A 37 -0.23 -5.29 -21.39
N LEU A 38 0.41 -5.18 -20.22
CA LEU A 38 -0.19 -4.61 -19.02
C LEU A 38 -0.70 -3.19 -19.33
N ASN A 39 -1.95 -2.92 -18.95
CA ASN A 39 -2.53 -1.59 -19.04
C ASN A 39 -1.72 -0.61 -18.15
N PRO A 40 -1.07 0.42 -18.73
CA PRO A 40 -0.21 1.34 -17.98
C PRO A 40 -0.96 2.14 -16.91
N ARG A 41 -2.30 2.26 -17.01
CA ARG A 41 -3.11 2.89 -15.97
C ARG A 41 -3.01 2.20 -14.62
N ILE A 42 -2.90 0.87 -14.60
CA ILE A 42 -2.77 0.10 -13.35
C ILE A 42 -1.57 0.58 -12.54
N LEU A 43 -0.41 0.75 -13.19
CA LEU A 43 0.81 1.22 -12.54
C LEU A 43 0.74 2.71 -12.18
N THR A 44 0.08 3.51 -13.02
CA THR A 44 -0.04 4.96 -12.83
C THR A 44 -0.93 5.30 -11.65
N GLU A 45 -2.09 4.66 -11.55
CA GLU A 45 -3.05 4.84 -10.47
C GLU A 45 -2.46 4.33 -9.15
N ALA A 46 -1.87 3.13 -9.14
CA ALA A 46 -1.23 2.57 -7.93
C ALA A 46 -0.11 3.47 -7.39
N LEU A 47 0.72 4.01 -8.28
CA LEU A 47 1.81 4.92 -7.92
C LEU A 47 1.30 6.25 -7.37
N ALA A 48 0.25 6.82 -7.97
CA ALA A 48 -0.36 8.05 -7.48
C ALA A 48 -0.89 7.85 -6.06
N ASP A 49 -1.65 6.78 -5.85
CA ASP A 49 -2.21 6.42 -4.54
C ASP A 49 -1.12 6.18 -3.48
N ALA A 50 -0.03 5.49 -3.83
CA ALA A 50 1.09 5.25 -2.92
C ALA A 50 1.82 6.55 -2.54
N THR A 51 1.96 7.48 -3.49
CA THR A 51 2.61 8.78 -3.27
C THR A 51 1.80 9.68 -2.33
N GLU A 52 0.47 9.63 -2.44
CA GLU A 52 -0.45 10.42 -1.62
C GLU A 52 -0.72 9.80 -0.23
N LEU A 53 -0.23 8.58 0.01
CA LEU A 53 -0.54 7.79 1.21
C LEU A 53 -0.15 8.48 2.53
N PRO A 54 1.04 9.10 2.67
CA PRO A 54 1.39 9.81 3.91
C PRO A 54 0.48 11.01 4.18
N TYR A 55 0.10 11.75 3.14
CA TYR A 55 -0.82 12.89 3.26
C TYR A 55 -2.23 12.43 3.62
N THR A 56 -2.68 11.34 3.01
CA THR A 56 -3.98 10.72 3.31
C THR A 56 -4.04 10.25 4.77
N PHE A 57 -2.94 9.68 5.28
CA PHE A 57 -2.83 9.33 6.70
C PHE A 57 -2.97 10.56 7.59
N GLU A 58 -2.22 11.63 7.29
CA GLU A 58 -2.26 12.87 8.07
C GLU A 58 -3.65 13.52 8.08
N GLU A 59 -4.34 13.56 6.93
CA GLU A 59 -5.71 14.07 6.81
C GLU A 59 -6.69 13.23 7.65
N TYR A 60 -6.52 11.91 7.62
CA TYR A 60 -7.39 10.99 8.34
C TYR A 60 -7.17 11.06 9.85
N PHE A 61 -5.94 11.01 10.32
CA PHE A 61 -5.67 10.90 11.74
C PHE A 61 -5.37 12.24 12.42
N ALA A 62 -5.26 13.33 11.66
CA ALA A 62 -4.88 14.67 12.12
C ALA A 62 -3.56 14.67 12.92
N GLU A 63 -2.66 13.76 12.57
CA GLU A 63 -1.34 13.56 13.18
C GLU A 63 -0.32 13.18 12.11
N ALA A 64 0.95 13.44 12.37
CA ALA A 64 2.01 13.09 11.44
C ALA A 64 2.09 11.57 11.23
N ALA A 65 2.21 11.14 9.98
CA ALA A 65 2.44 9.74 9.65
C ALA A 65 3.69 9.20 10.39
N PRO A 66 3.58 8.05 11.10
CA PRO A 66 4.71 7.44 11.78
C PRO A 66 5.89 7.17 10.85
N GLN A 67 7.13 7.25 11.36
CA GLN A 67 8.32 7.09 10.52
C GLN A 67 8.38 5.74 9.78
N HIS A 68 7.93 4.66 10.42
CA HIS A 68 7.90 3.35 9.76
C HIS A 68 6.90 3.30 8.60
N PHE A 69 5.75 3.99 8.74
CA PHE A 69 4.74 4.09 7.69
C PHE A 69 5.27 4.88 6.49
N ARG A 70 5.98 6.00 6.74
CA ARG A 70 6.63 6.77 5.67
C ARG A 70 7.66 5.94 4.91
N LYS A 71 8.51 5.20 5.64
CA LYS A 71 9.51 4.31 5.02
C LYS A 71 8.87 3.21 4.17
N ALA A 72 7.75 2.66 4.61
CA ALA A 72 7.00 1.66 3.85
C ALA A 72 6.41 2.28 2.58
N ALA A 73 5.76 3.44 2.67
CA ALA A 73 5.23 4.19 1.52
C ALA A 73 6.34 4.58 0.52
N ASP A 74 7.49 5.06 0.99
CA ASP A 74 8.65 5.39 0.14
C ASP A 74 9.15 4.16 -0.63
N LEU A 75 9.21 3.00 0.03
CA LEU A 75 9.58 1.73 -0.60
C LEU A 75 8.51 1.30 -1.62
N GLU A 76 7.22 1.42 -1.28
CA GLU A 76 6.11 1.13 -2.19
C GLU A 76 6.22 1.94 -3.49
N VAL A 77 6.45 3.25 -3.36
CA VAL A 77 6.65 4.18 -4.48
C VAL A 77 7.83 3.76 -5.35
N GLN A 78 8.96 3.35 -4.75
CA GLN A 78 10.14 2.87 -5.49
C GLN A 78 9.85 1.60 -6.28
N LEU A 79 9.13 0.64 -5.68
CA LEU A 79 8.76 -0.62 -6.32
C LEU A 79 7.80 -0.38 -7.50
N TRP A 80 6.77 0.46 -7.31
CA TRP A 80 5.85 0.84 -8.39
C TRP A 80 6.55 1.60 -9.53
N THR A 81 7.46 2.51 -9.19
CA THR A 81 8.26 3.24 -10.18
C THR A 81 9.11 2.28 -11.01
N THR A 82 9.76 1.32 -10.34
CA THR A 82 10.58 0.29 -11.01
C THR A 82 9.74 -0.57 -11.95
N LEU A 83 8.53 -0.97 -11.56
CA LEU A 83 7.60 -1.70 -12.43
C LEU A 83 7.18 -0.88 -13.65
N ARG A 84 6.89 0.41 -13.46
CA ARG A 84 6.53 1.32 -14.56
C ARG A 84 7.67 1.46 -15.57
N GLU A 85 8.87 1.76 -15.08
CA GLU A 85 10.06 1.88 -15.93
C GLU A 85 10.38 0.58 -16.66
N GLY A 86 10.26 -0.56 -15.96
CA GLY A 86 10.44 -1.87 -16.58
C GLY A 86 9.42 -2.15 -17.69
N ARG A 87 8.16 -1.79 -17.49
CA ARG A 87 7.09 -1.96 -18.49
C ARG A 87 7.33 -1.11 -19.74
N ASP A 88 7.86 0.10 -19.55
CA ASP A 88 8.09 1.07 -20.62
C ASP A 88 9.45 0.89 -21.33
N THR A 89 10.19 -0.17 -21.02
CA THR A 89 11.42 -0.51 -21.75
C THR A 89 11.12 -0.73 -23.23
N LYS A 90 12.07 -0.35 -24.09
CA LYS A 90 11.97 -0.47 -25.55
C LYS A 90 12.83 -1.59 -26.14
N ASP A 91 13.62 -2.26 -25.30
CA ASP A 91 14.43 -3.40 -25.70
C ASP A 91 13.64 -4.69 -25.49
N PHE A 92 13.27 -5.32 -26.59
CA PHE A 92 12.51 -6.56 -26.65
C PHE A 92 13.30 -7.69 -27.31
N SER A 93 14.64 -7.61 -27.30
CA SER A 93 15.45 -8.79 -27.58
C SER A 93 15.13 -9.89 -26.55
N ASP A 94 15.15 -11.17 -26.96
CA ASP A 94 14.69 -12.27 -26.12
C ASP A 94 15.45 -12.32 -24.77
N ASP A 95 16.78 -12.15 -24.80
CA ASP A 95 17.63 -12.16 -23.61
C ASP A 95 17.33 -10.96 -22.68
N ALA A 96 17.16 -9.75 -23.24
CA ALA A 96 16.84 -8.57 -22.44
C ALA A 96 15.45 -8.66 -21.83
N TYR A 97 14.48 -9.21 -22.57
CA TYR A 97 13.12 -9.40 -22.09
C TYR A 97 13.06 -10.49 -21.00
N GLU A 98 13.84 -11.55 -21.10
CA GLU A 98 13.94 -12.56 -20.04
C GLU A 98 14.53 -11.99 -18.75
N ALA A 99 15.64 -11.23 -18.85
CA ALA A 99 16.25 -10.56 -17.71
C ALA A 99 15.27 -9.56 -17.05
N LEU A 100 14.53 -8.81 -17.86
CA LEU A 100 13.47 -7.92 -17.40
C LEU A 100 12.37 -8.69 -16.66
N GLN A 101 11.86 -9.78 -17.24
CA GLN A 101 10.81 -10.62 -16.67
C GLN A 101 11.19 -11.14 -15.28
N ILE A 102 12.41 -11.65 -15.13
CA ILE A 102 12.94 -12.14 -13.85
C ILE A 102 13.00 -10.99 -12.84
N ARG A 103 13.63 -9.86 -13.22
CA ARG A 103 13.76 -8.69 -12.34
C ARG A 103 12.39 -8.17 -11.88
N MET A 104 11.45 -8.00 -12.79
CA MET A 104 10.11 -7.49 -12.47
C MET A 104 9.29 -8.49 -11.63
N SER A 105 9.51 -9.79 -11.81
CA SER A 105 8.90 -10.84 -10.97
C SER A 105 9.38 -10.76 -9.51
N VAL A 106 10.65 -10.45 -9.28
CA VAL A 106 11.18 -10.21 -7.92
C VAL A 106 10.55 -8.94 -7.33
N VAL A 107 10.51 -7.85 -8.11
CA VAL A 107 9.95 -6.56 -7.66
C VAL A 107 8.47 -6.69 -7.29
N VAL A 108 7.64 -7.32 -8.14
CA VAL A 108 6.20 -7.47 -7.84
C VAL A 108 5.96 -8.37 -6.63
N THR A 109 6.83 -9.36 -6.40
CA THR A 109 6.72 -10.24 -5.22
C THR A 109 7.00 -9.45 -3.95
N ALA A 110 8.10 -8.69 -3.91
CA ALA A 110 8.42 -7.83 -2.78
C ALA A 110 7.32 -6.79 -2.49
N LEU A 111 6.69 -6.26 -3.54
CA LEU A 111 5.57 -5.33 -3.41
C LEU A 111 4.32 -5.98 -2.81
N ILE A 112 3.98 -7.19 -3.24
CA ILE A 112 2.86 -7.95 -2.66
C ILE A 112 3.14 -8.27 -1.19
N ASP A 113 4.36 -8.67 -0.85
CA ASP A 113 4.76 -8.97 0.52
C ASP A 113 4.66 -7.71 1.42
N LEU A 114 5.15 -6.57 0.94
CA LEU A 114 5.04 -5.28 1.63
C LEU A 114 3.57 -4.92 1.90
N LEU A 115 2.72 -4.94 0.87
CA LEU A 115 1.30 -4.59 0.99
C LEU A 115 0.54 -5.56 1.90
N THR A 116 0.90 -6.84 1.88
CA THR A 116 0.33 -7.85 2.78
C THR A 116 0.71 -7.56 4.24
N MET A 117 1.98 -7.22 4.50
CA MET A 117 2.43 -6.81 5.83
C MET A 117 1.74 -5.52 6.31
N GLU A 118 1.57 -4.54 5.42
CA GLU A 118 0.87 -3.30 5.75
C GLU A 118 -0.63 -3.52 6.05
N GLU A 119 -1.29 -4.39 5.29
CA GLU A 119 -2.62 -4.90 5.63
C GLU A 119 -2.59 -5.51 7.04
N GLU A 120 -1.76 -6.53 7.28
CA GLU A 120 -1.70 -7.22 8.58
C GLU A 120 -1.42 -6.28 9.76
N MET A 121 -0.54 -5.28 9.58
CA MET A 121 -0.26 -4.26 10.59
C MET A 121 -1.47 -3.36 10.84
N THR A 122 -2.17 -2.93 9.79
CA THR A 122 -3.41 -2.15 9.92
C THR A 122 -4.59 -2.99 10.40
N PHE A 123 -4.53 -4.32 10.31
CA PHE A 123 -5.47 -5.28 10.89
C PHE A 123 -5.06 -5.80 12.28
N SER A 124 -3.90 -5.38 12.82
CA SER A 124 -3.37 -5.93 14.07
C SER A 124 -4.31 -5.69 15.27
N PRO A 125 -4.64 -6.74 16.06
CA PRO A 125 -5.46 -6.64 17.26
C PRO A 125 -4.92 -5.65 18.29
N LEU A 126 -3.62 -5.38 18.27
CA LEU A 126 -2.94 -4.49 19.21
C LEU A 126 -3.33 -3.03 18.96
N VAL A 127 -3.49 -2.63 17.70
CA VAL A 127 -3.99 -1.31 17.31
C VAL A 127 -5.46 -1.18 17.69
N ALA A 128 -6.27 -2.21 17.40
CA ALA A 128 -7.68 -2.25 17.79
C ALA A 128 -7.87 -2.18 19.33
N HIS A 129 -7.02 -2.88 20.09
CA HIS A 129 -7.03 -2.87 21.55
C HIS A 129 -6.60 -1.52 22.13
N TYR A 130 -5.55 -0.89 21.57
CA TYR A 130 -5.14 0.46 21.97
C TYR A 130 -6.23 1.50 21.72
N LEU A 131 -6.91 1.42 20.58
CA LEU A 131 -8.03 2.31 20.27
C LEU A 131 -9.19 2.12 21.24
N GLN A 132 -9.55 0.87 21.57
CA GLN A 132 -10.54 0.57 22.62
C GLN A 132 -10.12 1.13 23.99
N LEU A 133 -8.85 0.98 24.37
CA LEU A 133 -8.32 1.48 25.63
C LEU A 133 -8.41 3.01 25.69
N ILE A 134 -8.00 3.72 24.63
CA ILE A 134 -8.08 5.18 24.52
C ILE A 134 -9.53 5.66 24.60
N ASP A 135 -10.47 4.98 23.94
CA ASP A 135 -11.90 5.33 24.00
C ASP A 135 -12.49 5.12 25.40
N SER A 136 -12.08 4.06 26.10
CA SER A 136 -12.49 3.81 27.49
C SER A 136 -11.98 4.89 28.45
N LEU A 137 -10.72 5.31 28.29
CA LEU A 137 -10.10 6.37 29.08
C LEU A 137 -10.74 7.74 28.82
N ARG A 138 -11.03 8.08 27.56
CA ARG A 138 -11.76 9.31 27.19
C ARG A 138 -13.18 9.35 27.79
N SER A 139 -13.86 8.21 27.82
CA SER A 139 -15.21 8.09 28.40
C SER A 139 -15.19 8.19 29.92
N TYR A 140 -14.11 7.80 30.57
CA TYR A 140 -13.88 8.02 32.00
C TYR A 140 -13.59 9.49 32.32
N ALA A 141 -12.69 10.12 31.56
CA ALA A 141 -12.33 11.53 31.77
C ALA A 141 -13.53 12.48 31.63
N LYS A 142 -14.45 12.22 30.69
CA LYS A 142 -15.69 13.01 30.53
C LYS A 142 -16.67 12.86 31.69
N ARG A 143 -16.65 11.74 32.41
CA ARG A 143 -17.53 11.49 33.56
C ARG A 143 -16.99 12.09 34.86
N GLY A 144 -15.68 12.35 34.95
CA GLY A 144 -15.06 13.02 36.09
C GLY A 144 -15.12 14.56 36.06
N GLN A 145 -15.72 15.15 35.02
CA GLN A 145 -15.91 16.61 34.88
C GLN A 145 -17.37 17.06 35.08
N ALA A 146 -18.27 16.15 35.42
CA ALA A 146 -19.67 16.41 35.77
C ALA A 146 -19.86 16.22 37.28
#